data_AF-A0A9X3J7C5-F1
#
_entry.id   AF-A0A9X3J7C5-F1
#
_cell.length_a   1.000
_cell.length_b   1.000
_cell.length_c   1.000
_cell.angle_alpha   90.00
_cell.angle_beta   90.00
_cell.angle_gamma   90.00
#
_symmetry.space_group_name_H-M   'P 1'
#
loop_
_entity.id
_entity.type
_entity.pdbx_description
1 polymer ?
#
loop_
_entity_poly.entity_id
_entity_poly.type
_entity_poly.pdbx_seq_one_letter_code
_entity_poly.pdbx_strand_id
1 'polypeptide(L)'
;MITPKKYQQAKRQIEKARATIREAEEIIKAYEAQEEKAKSKRLLLLRKNDYVEYIGGSNSRVLTVGRKYRLTSESFNGRLALINDSGNRMITRPKYFKF
;
A
#
# COMPACT_ATOMS: atom_id res chain seq x y z
N MET A 1 -10.56 27.99 -37.23
CA MET A 1 -9.10 28.25 -37.07
C MET A 1 -8.80 28.61 -35.62
N ILE A 2 -7.78 28.01 -35.00
CA ILE A 2 -7.34 28.36 -33.65
C ILE A 2 -6.51 29.64 -33.76
N THR A 3 -6.95 30.72 -33.14
CA THR A 3 -6.20 31.98 -33.11
C THR A 3 -4.91 31.82 -32.30
N PRO A 4 -3.80 32.48 -32.68
CA PRO A 4 -2.51 32.40 -31.96
C PRO A 4 -2.62 32.66 -30.44
N LYS A 5 -3.51 33.57 -30.04
CA LYS A 5 -3.80 33.90 -28.63
C LYS A 5 -4.41 32.72 -27.86
N LYS A 6 -5.35 31.98 -28.48
CA LYS A 6 -5.95 30.77 -27.91
C LYS A 6 -4.93 29.63 -27.79
N TYR A 7 -4.05 29.49 -28.77
CA TYR A 7 -2.96 28.51 -28.73
C TYR A 7 -1.97 28.78 -27.59
N GLN A 8 -1.53 30.04 -27.41
CA GLN A 8 -0.66 30.41 -26.29
C GLN A 8 -1.33 30.21 -24.92
N GLN A 9 -2.63 30.52 -24.82
CA GLN A 9 -3.39 30.29 -23.59
C GLN A 9 -3.50 28.80 -23.25
N ALA A 10 -3.79 27.95 -24.23
CA ALA A 10 -3.84 26.50 -24.05
C ALA A 10 -2.48 25.94 -23.64
N LYS A 11 -1.39 26.42 -24.25
CA LYS A 11 -0.03 26.01 -23.88
C LYS A 11 0.30 26.32 -22.41
N ARG A 12 -0.04 27.53 -21.94
CA ARG A 12 0.13 27.92 -20.53
C ARG A 12 -0.72 27.06 -19.58
N GLN A 13 -1.93 26.69 -19.97
CA GLN A 13 -2.79 25.81 -19.17
C GLN A 13 -2.20 24.40 -19.06
N ILE A 14 -1.65 23.85 -20.15
CA ILE A 14 -0.98 22.54 -20.14
C ILE A 14 0.27 22.58 -19.25
N GLU A 15 1.07 23.63 -19.34
CA GLU A 15 2.26 23.77 -18.48
C GLU A 15 1.89 23.85 -17.00
N LYS A 16 0.85 24.62 -16.65
CA LYS A 16 0.34 24.68 -15.27
C LYS A 16 -0.17 23.31 -14.80
N ALA A 17 -0.97 22.62 -15.62
CA ALA A 17 -1.48 21.30 -15.27
C ALA A 17 -0.35 20.30 -15.04
N ARG A 18 0.70 20.32 -15.88
CA ARG A 18 1.89 19.47 -15.70
C ARG A 18 2.64 19.77 -14.40
N ALA A 19 2.78 21.05 -14.04
CA ALA A 19 3.39 21.44 -12.77
C ALA A 19 2.58 20.90 -11.58
N THR A 20 1.25 21.06 -11.60
CA THR A 20 0.38 20.53 -10.54
C THR A 20 0.43 19.01 -10.44
N ILE A 21 0.47 18.29 -11.58
CA ILE A 21 0.61 16.83 -11.58
C ILE A 21 1.92 16.43 -10.91
N ARG A 22 3.03 17.09 -11.25
CA ARG A 22 4.34 16.80 -10.67
C ARG A 22 4.37 17.04 -9.15
N GLU A 23 3.81 18.17 -8.70
CA GLU A 23 3.69 18.46 -7.26
C GLU A 23 2.85 17.40 -6.55
N ALA A 24 1.73 16.99 -7.14
CA ALA A 24 0.89 15.92 -6.58
C ALA A 24 1.63 14.58 -6.51
N GLU A 25 2.40 14.21 -7.54
CA GLU A 25 3.22 12.99 -7.55
C GLU A 25 4.29 13.01 -6.44
N GLU A 26 4.97 14.14 -6.25
CA GLU A 26 5.97 14.29 -5.18
C GLU A 26 5.34 14.16 -3.79
N ILE A 27 4.15 14.74 -3.59
CA ILE A 27 3.39 14.62 -2.35
C ILE A 27 2.96 13.17 -2.12
N ILE A 28 2.38 12.50 -3.13
CA ILE A 28 1.98 11.08 -3.05
C ILE A 28 3.16 10.23 -2.64
N LYS A 29 4.31 10.39 -3.32
CA LYS A 29 5.52 9.63 -3.02
C LYS A 29 6.02 9.85 -1.60
N ALA A 30 5.94 11.08 -1.09
CA ALA A 30 6.32 11.39 0.29
C ALA A 30 5.40 10.69 1.30
N TYR A 31 4.08 10.71 1.05
CA TYR A 31 3.10 10.03 1.91
C TYR A 31 3.26 8.51 1.87
N GLU A 32 3.46 7.90 0.70
CA GLU A 32 3.71 6.47 0.56
C GLU A 32 4.95 6.03 1.35
N ALA A 33 6.04 6.81 1.26
CA ALA A 33 7.26 6.54 2.03
C ALA A 33 7.02 6.65 3.55
N GLN A 34 6.23 7.63 3.98
CA GLN A 34 5.85 7.77 5.39
C GLN A 34 4.97 6.62 5.86
N GLU A 35 4.03 6.16 5.04
CA GLU A 35 3.14 5.04 5.34
C GLU A 35 3.93 3.73 5.47
N GLU A 36 4.88 3.46 4.55
CA GLU A 36 5.75 2.29 4.64
C GLU A 36 6.64 2.31 5.89
N LYS A 37 7.14 3.50 6.27
CA LYS A 37 7.88 3.69 7.54
C LYS A 37 6.97 3.47 8.76
N ALA A 38 5.71 3.87 8.70
CA ALA A 38 4.75 3.61 9.78
C ALA A 38 4.40 2.12 9.86
N LYS A 39 4.16 1.45 8.73
CA LYS A 39 3.87 0.01 8.66
C LYS A 39 5.03 -0.83 9.19
N SER A 40 6.26 -0.51 8.79
CA SER A 40 7.45 -1.21 9.32
C SER A 40 7.58 -1.07 10.84
N LYS A 41 7.29 0.10 11.41
CA LYS A 41 7.24 0.27 12.87
C LYS A 41 6.13 -0.56 13.52
N ARG A 42 4.92 -0.55 12.95
CA ARG A 42 3.79 -1.37 13.46
C ARG A 42 4.08 -2.85 13.40
N LEU A 43 4.81 -3.29 12.36
CA LEU A 43 5.21 -4.69 12.21
C LEU A 43 6.03 -5.18 13.41
N LEU A 44 6.90 -4.34 13.96
CA LEU A 44 7.73 -4.67 15.13
C LEU A 44 6.91 -4.80 16.43
N LEU A 45 5.70 -4.24 16.46
CA LEU A 45 4.81 -4.33 17.61
C LEU A 45 3.95 -5.60 17.59
N LEU A 46 3.84 -6.26 16.44
CA LEU A 46 3.04 -7.47 16.28
C LEU A 46 3.63 -8.64 17.07
N ARG A 47 2.77 -9.28 17.86
CA ARG A 47 3.10 -10.45 18.68
C ARG A 47 2.43 -11.70 18.13
N LYS A 48 2.93 -12.85 18.59
CA LYS A 48 2.27 -14.13 18.36
C LYS A 48 0.82 -14.07 18.85
N ASN A 49 -0.09 -14.64 18.08
CA ASN A 49 -1.55 -14.64 18.27
C ASN A 49 -2.28 -13.33 17.96
N ASP A 50 -1.59 -12.25 17.56
CA ASP A 50 -2.28 -11.09 17.01
C ASP A 50 -3.00 -11.43 15.71
N TYR A 51 -4.00 -10.64 15.37
CA TYR A 51 -4.79 -10.80 14.16
C TYR A 51 -4.44 -9.72 13.15
N VAL A 52 -4.23 -10.15 11.91
CA VAL A 52 -3.99 -9.26 10.76
C VAL A 52 -5.08 -9.46 9.73
N GLU A 53 -5.60 -8.39 9.15
CA GLU A 53 -6.69 -8.46 8.17
C GLU A 53 -6.13 -8.45 6.75
N TYR A 54 -6.51 -9.40 5.91
CA TYR A 54 -6.06 -9.45 4.52
C TYR A 54 -6.81 -8.43 3.66
N ILE A 55 -6.08 -7.50 3.04
CA ILE A 55 -6.63 -6.42 2.21
C ILE A 55 -6.54 -6.70 0.70
N GLY A 56 -6.05 -7.87 0.31
CA GLY A 56 -5.87 -8.24 -1.10
C GLY A 56 -4.51 -7.82 -1.69
N GLY A 57 -4.41 -7.86 -3.01
CA GLY A 57 -3.19 -7.47 -3.75
C GLY A 57 -2.20 -8.61 -4.00
N SER A 58 -2.46 -9.81 -3.47
CA SER A 58 -1.79 -11.04 -3.90
C SER A 58 -2.80 -11.97 -4.57
N ASN A 59 -2.39 -12.76 -5.56
CA ASN A 59 -3.23 -13.81 -6.16
C ASN A 59 -3.35 -15.03 -5.23
N SER A 60 -3.65 -14.79 -3.96
CA SER A 60 -3.76 -15.85 -2.95
C SER A 60 -5.03 -16.65 -3.18
N ARG A 61 -4.90 -17.97 -3.30
CA ARG A 61 -6.06 -18.90 -3.38
C ARG A 61 -6.65 -19.25 -2.02
N VAL A 62 -6.02 -18.80 -0.94
CA VAL A 62 -6.29 -19.28 0.43
C VAL A 62 -6.49 -18.15 1.44
N LEU A 63 -6.43 -16.90 0.99
CA LEU A 63 -6.74 -15.74 1.81
C LEU A 63 -7.94 -15.04 1.19
N THR A 64 -8.91 -14.70 2.02
CA THR A 64 -10.14 -14.01 1.63
C THR A 64 -10.05 -12.57 2.09
N VAL A 65 -10.32 -11.64 1.18
CA VAL A 65 -10.27 -10.19 1.47
C VAL A 65 -11.25 -9.86 2.61
N GLY A 66 -10.79 -9.05 3.56
CA GLY A 66 -11.55 -8.66 4.76
C GLY A 66 -11.52 -9.69 5.90
N ARG A 67 -10.92 -10.88 5.70
CA ARG A 67 -10.75 -11.86 6.78
C ARG A 67 -9.50 -11.58 7.60
N LYS A 68 -9.62 -11.88 8.90
CA LYS A 68 -8.54 -11.79 9.88
C LYS A 68 -7.87 -13.14 10.05
N TYR A 69 -6.54 -13.12 10.07
CA TYR A 69 -5.70 -14.29 10.21
C TYR A 69 -4.80 -14.13 11.43
N ARG A 70 -4.65 -15.21 12.19
CA ARG A 70 -3.85 -15.20 13.42
C ARG A 70 -2.39 -15.41 13.10
N LEU A 71 -1.52 -14.60 13.71
CA LEU A 71 -0.08 -14.77 13.65
C LEU A 71 0.37 -15.99 14.44
N THR A 72 1.21 -16.82 13.84
CA THR A 72 1.79 -18.01 14.49
C THR A 72 3.13 -17.72 15.16
N SER A 73 3.76 -16.60 14.83
CA SER A 73 5.00 -16.10 15.43
C SER A 73 4.99 -14.57 15.43
N GLU A 74 5.97 -13.96 16.10
CA GLU A 74 6.29 -12.54 15.89
C GLU A 74 6.71 -12.31 14.43
N SER A 75 6.68 -11.04 14.01
CA SER A 75 7.17 -10.67 12.69
C SER A 75 8.70 -10.80 12.62
N PHE A 76 9.21 -11.24 11.47
CA PHE A 76 10.65 -11.42 11.27
C PHE A 76 11.02 -11.10 9.83
N ASN A 77 12.19 -10.47 9.62
CA ASN A 77 12.71 -10.14 8.29
C ASN A 77 11.68 -9.47 7.35
N GLY A 78 10.80 -8.62 7.90
CA GLY A 78 9.73 -7.97 7.14
C GLY A 78 8.64 -8.93 6.62
N ARG A 79 8.42 -10.06 7.31
CA ARG A 79 7.43 -11.08 6.95
C ARG A 79 6.51 -11.41 8.12
N LEU A 80 5.33 -11.90 7.78
CA LEU A 80 4.32 -12.40 8.71
C LEU A 80 4.18 -13.91 8.52
N ALA A 81 4.16 -14.66 9.62
CA ALA A 81 3.74 -16.05 9.62
C ALA A 81 2.35 -16.16 10.23
N LEU A 82 1.40 -16.71 9.47
CA LEU A 82 -0.02 -16.76 9.83
C LEU A 82 -0.65 -18.09 9.46
N ILE A 83 -1.76 -18.41 10.11
CA ILE A 83 -2.57 -19.60 9.84
C ILE A 83 -3.80 -19.20 9.03
N ASN A 84 -4.07 -19.89 7.92
CA ASN A 84 -5.19 -19.59 7.03
C ASN A 84 -6.50 -20.26 7.47
N ASP A 85 -7.57 -20.07 6.69
CA ASP A 85 -8.91 -20.62 6.97
C ASP A 85 -8.94 -22.15 7.04
N SER A 86 -8.01 -22.83 6.37
CA SER A 86 -7.91 -24.30 6.34
C SER A 86 -6.94 -24.85 7.40
N GLY A 87 -6.41 -24.01 8.29
CA GLY A 87 -5.42 -24.42 9.30
C GLY A 87 -3.98 -24.53 8.78
N ASN A 88 -3.72 -24.18 7.52
CA ASN A 88 -2.38 -24.22 6.94
C ASN A 88 -1.59 -22.98 7.31
N ARG A 89 -0.31 -23.15 7.68
CA ARG A 89 0.60 -22.05 7.98
C ARG A 89 1.18 -21.48 6.69
N MET A 90 1.31 -20.16 6.62
CA MET A 90 1.95 -19.48 5.50
C MET A 90 2.80 -18.31 5.96
N ILE A 91 3.82 -17.99 5.15
CA ILE A 91 4.69 -16.84 5.34
C ILE A 91 4.47 -15.89 4.17
N THR A 92 4.21 -14.62 4.45
CA THR A 92 3.90 -13.63 3.41
C THR A 92 4.37 -12.24 3.78
N ARG A 93 4.33 -11.33 2.79
CA ARG A 93 4.69 -9.93 2.98
C ARG A 93 3.54 -9.17 3.66
N PRO A 94 3.85 -8.23 4.58
CA PRO A 94 2.85 -7.49 5.33
C PRO A 94 2.04 -6.51 4.48
N LYS A 95 2.53 -6.11 3.30
CA LYS A 95 1.85 -5.14 2.42
C LYS A 95 0.43 -5.53 1.99
N TYR A 96 0.08 -6.81 2.11
CA TYR A 96 -1.25 -7.33 1.79
C TYR A 96 -2.17 -7.39 3.01
N PHE A 97 -1.74 -6.83 4.15
CA PHE A 97 -2.45 -6.91 5.42
C PHE A 97 -2.57 -5.53 6.09
N LYS A 98 -3.64 -5.39 6.86
CA LYS A 98 -3.90 -4.26 7.76
C LYS A 98 -3.77 -4.72 9.21
N PHE A 99 -3.06 -3.93 10.00
CA PHE A 99 -2.80 -4.11 11.42
C PHE A 99 -2.30 -2.80 12.06
#